data_AF-A0A1C2B0N3-F1
#
_entry.id   AF-A0A1C2B0N3-F1
#
_cell.length_a   1.000
_cell.length_b   1.000
_cell.length_c   1.000
_cell.angle_alpha   90.00
_cell.angle_beta   90.00
_cell.angle_gamma   90.00
#
_symmetry.space_group_name_H-M   'P 1'
#
loop_
_entity.id
_entity.type
_entity.pdbx_description
1 polymer ?
#
loop_
_entity_poly.entity_id
_entity_poly.type
_entity_poly.pdbx_seq_one_letter_code
_entity_poly.pdbx_strand_id
1 'polypeptide(L)'
;MPQLNPEFWISQIFWLVLTFGLLFIILSKFILPKISNNLETRKSQILENIETAEKQREETEKKVKEFDKIINDTKVEAKNFFNSERQKVLDNINNKRLSLEKDIEKEIIKAEEEIDQLKKTSQEKVTKIAIETSSDLVKQLIGEDINKSSLSAIVEDLSKKEMEKHNGI
;
A
#
# COMPACT_ATOMS: atom_id res chain seq x y z
N MET A 1 -10.44 -105.53 30.88
CA MET A 1 -9.85 -104.18 30.91
C MET A 1 -10.25 -103.52 32.24
N PRO A 2 -9.31 -103.18 33.13
CA PRO A 2 -9.63 -102.65 34.46
C PRO A 2 -10.46 -101.35 34.43
N GLN A 3 -10.44 -100.59 33.33
CA GLN A 3 -11.26 -99.38 33.14
C GLN A 3 -12.79 -99.62 33.01
N LEU A 4 -13.25 -100.87 32.86
CA LEU A 4 -14.67 -101.21 32.78
C LEU A 4 -15.22 -101.81 34.08
N ASN A 5 -14.44 -101.79 35.17
CA ASN A 5 -14.90 -102.27 36.48
C ASN A 5 -15.65 -101.15 37.22
N PRO A 6 -16.97 -101.29 37.50
CA PRO A 6 -17.80 -100.24 38.12
C PRO A 6 -17.33 -99.80 39.52
N GLU A 7 -16.54 -100.62 40.18
CA GLU A 7 -15.96 -100.35 41.51
C GLU A 7 -15.11 -99.06 41.55
N PHE A 8 -14.49 -98.66 40.43
CA PHE A 8 -13.64 -97.46 40.36
C PHE A 8 -14.35 -96.20 39.84
N TRP A 9 -15.60 -96.30 39.35
CA TRP A 9 -16.28 -95.18 38.70
C TRP A 9 -16.48 -93.97 39.63
N ILE A 10 -16.78 -94.20 40.90
CA ILE A 10 -16.99 -93.12 41.89
C ILE A 10 -15.70 -92.31 42.09
N SER A 11 -14.56 -92.99 42.20
CA SER A 11 -13.25 -92.33 42.36
C SER A 11 -12.86 -91.56 41.09
N GLN A 12 -13.08 -92.14 39.91
CA GLN A 12 -12.83 -91.47 38.63
C GLN A 12 -13.68 -90.20 38.46
N ILE A 13 -14.97 -90.27 38.82
CA ILE A 13 -15.88 -89.11 38.79
C ILE A 13 -15.44 -88.04 39.80
N PHE A 14 -15.03 -88.43 41.01
CA PHE A 14 -14.53 -87.49 42.01
C PHE A 14 -13.31 -86.71 41.52
N TRP A 15 -12.30 -87.40 41.01
CA TRP A 15 -11.08 -86.75 40.49
C TRP A 15 -11.35 -85.93 39.23
N LEU A 16 -12.26 -86.37 38.35
CA LEU A 16 -12.70 -85.59 37.19
C LEU A 16 -13.31 -84.26 37.65
N VAL A 17 -14.26 -84.28 38.58
CA VAL A 17 -14.92 -83.07 39.09
C VAL A 17 -13.92 -82.17 39.80
N LEU A 18 -13.01 -82.73 40.59
CA LEU A 18 -11.99 -81.94 41.30
C LEU A 18 -11.02 -81.24 40.34
N THR A 19 -10.48 -81.98 39.37
CA THR A 19 -9.53 -81.43 38.38
C THR A 19 -10.19 -80.45 37.43
N PHE A 20 -11.38 -80.77 36.94
CA PHE A 20 -12.15 -79.88 36.06
C PHE A 20 -12.64 -78.63 36.81
N GLY A 21 -13.09 -78.77 38.06
CA GLY A 21 -13.48 -77.65 38.91
C GLY A 21 -12.31 -76.71 39.19
N LEU A 22 -11.14 -77.24 39.50
CA LEU A 22 -9.92 -76.44 39.69
C LEU A 22 -9.55 -75.70 38.40
N LEU A 23 -9.57 -76.39 37.24
CA LEU A 23 -9.32 -75.77 35.94
C LEU A 23 -10.32 -74.67 35.63
N PHE A 24 -11.61 -74.89 35.88
CA PHE A 24 -12.68 -73.92 35.66
C PHE A 24 -12.45 -72.64 36.50
N ILE A 25 -12.08 -72.78 37.77
CA ILE A 25 -11.76 -71.64 38.64
C ILE A 25 -10.55 -70.86 38.10
N ILE A 26 -9.51 -71.56 37.65
CA ILE A 26 -8.32 -70.92 37.07
C ILE A 26 -8.70 -70.13 35.80
N LEU A 27 -9.45 -70.74 34.88
CA LEU A 27 -9.91 -70.08 33.65
C LEU A 27 -10.80 -68.87 33.95
N SER A 28 -11.80 -69.07 34.81
CA SER A 28 -12.79 -68.04 35.13
C SER A 28 -12.18 -66.86 35.88
N LYS A 29 -11.24 -67.10 36.81
CA LYS A 29 -10.72 -66.05 37.70
C LYS A 29 -9.41 -65.43 37.23
N PHE A 30 -8.61 -66.12 36.41
CA PHE A 30 -7.31 -65.61 35.97
C PHE A 30 -7.21 -65.38 34.46
N ILE A 31 -7.69 -66.30 33.62
CA ILE A 31 -7.51 -66.19 32.16
C ILE A 31 -8.55 -65.24 31.55
N LEU A 32 -9.84 -65.44 31.82
CA LEU A 32 -10.90 -64.60 31.25
C LEU A 32 -10.76 -63.12 31.63
N PRO A 33 -10.46 -62.74 32.89
CA PRO A 33 -10.29 -61.33 33.24
C PRO A 33 -9.11 -60.67 32.52
N LYS A 34 -7.99 -61.40 32.31
CA LYS A 34 -6.84 -60.89 31.56
C LYS A 34 -7.17 -60.59 30.10
N ILE A 35 -7.91 -61.49 29.44
CA ILE A 35 -8.36 -61.30 28.06
C ILE A 35 -9.33 -60.12 27.97
N SER A 36 -10.31 -60.07 28.88
CA SER A 36 -11.29 -58.97 28.94
C SER A 36 -10.61 -57.62 29.15
N ASN A 37 -9.63 -57.52 30.06
CA ASN A 37 -8.92 -56.28 30.32
C ASN A 37 -8.12 -55.80 29.10
N ASN A 38 -7.47 -56.72 28.37
CA ASN A 38 -6.77 -56.37 27.14
C ASN A 38 -7.73 -55.87 26.05
N LEU A 39 -8.88 -56.55 25.90
CA LEU A 39 -9.89 -56.15 24.94
C LEU A 39 -10.45 -54.76 25.25
N GLU A 40 -10.77 -54.49 26.52
CA GLU A 40 -11.27 -53.18 26.95
C GLU A 40 -10.22 -52.09 26.77
N THR A 41 -8.94 -52.37 27.10
CA THR A 41 -7.83 -51.44 26.86
C THR A 41 -7.73 -51.06 25.38
N ARG A 42 -7.75 -52.06 24.48
CA ARG A 42 -7.68 -51.82 23.04
C ARG A 42 -8.90 -51.04 22.53
N LYS A 43 -10.09 -51.39 23.01
CA LYS A 43 -11.33 -50.67 22.67
C LYS A 43 -11.25 -49.21 23.12
N SER A 44 -10.80 -48.95 24.34
CA SER A 44 -10.63 -47.60 24.88
C SER A 44 -9.63 -46.80 24.04
N GLN A 45 -8.48 -47.38 23.70
CA GLN A 45 -7.48 -46.71 22.85
C GLN A 45 -8.01 -46.39 21.46
N ILE A 46 -8.79 -47.29 20.85
CA ILE A 46 -9.40 -47.04 19.56
C ILE A 46 -10.39 -45.87 19.64
N LEU A 47 -11.24 -45.85 20.68
CA LEU A 47 -12.21 -44.76 20.87
C LEU A 47 -11.51 -43.42 21.10
N GLU A 48 -10.48 -43.38 21.96
CA GLU A 48 -9.68 -42.19 22.23
C GLU A 48 -8.97 -41.68 20.96
N ASN A 49 -8.41 -42.59 20.16
CA ASN A 49 -7.78 -42.23 18.90
C ASN A 49 -8.78 -41.67 17.89
N ILE A 50 -9.99 -42.23 17.81
CA ILE A 50 -11.06 -41.73 16.94
C ILE A 50 -11.50 -40.33 17.39
N GLU A 51 -11.73 -40.14 18.69
CA GLU A 51 -12.11 -38.84 19.24
C GLU A 51 -11.03 -37.78 19.00
N THR A 52 -9.77 -38.14 19.21
CA THR A 52 -8.63 -37.25 18.96
C THR A 52 -8.52 -36.90 17.48
N ALA A 53 -8.68 -37.88 16.59
CA ALA A 53 -8.66 -37.65 15.15
C ALA A 53 -9.80 -36.73 14.69
N GLU A 54 -11.00 -36.92 15.23
CA GLU A 54 -12.15 -36.08 14.89
C GLU A 54 -11.96 -34.64 15.39
N LYS A 55 -11.45 -34.47 16.62
CA LYS A 55 -11.11 -33.15 17.16
C LYS A 55 -10.04 -32.45 16.30
N GLN A 56 -9.00 -33.17 15.89
CA GLN A 56 -7.96 -32.63 15.00
C GLN A 56 -8.52 -32.26 13.63
N ARG A 57 -9.46 -33.05 13.09
CA ARG A 57 -10.17 -32.75 11.84
C ARG A 57 -10.97 -31.46 11.97
N GLU A 58 -11.79 -31.32 13.01
CA GLU A 58 -12.57 -30.12 13.24
C GLU A 58 -11.70 -28.87 13.45
N GLU A 59 -10.62 -28.98 14.23
CA GLU A 59 -9.67 -27.88 14.42
C GLU A 59 -8.99 -27.47 13.11
N THR A 60 -8.63 -28.44 12.29
CA THR A 60 -8.06 -28.20 10.95
C THR A 60 -9.07 -27.49 10.06
N GLU A 61 -10.32 -27.96 10.00
CA GLU A 61 -11.36 -27.32 9.20
C GLU A 61 -11.67 -25.90 9.65
N LYS A 62 -11.66 -25.63 10.95
CA LYS A 62 -11.79 -24.27 11.50
C LYS A 62 -10.63 -23.38 11.06
N LYS A 63 -9.39 -23.87 11.18
CA LYS A 63 -8.19 -23.13 10.75
C LYS A 63 -8.16 -22.86 9.26
N VAL A 64 -8.59 -23.81 8.42
CA VAL A 64 -8.70 -23.61 6.97
C VAL A 64 -9.69 -22.51 6.65
N LYS A 65 -10.89 -22.53 7.27
CA LYS A 65 -11.90 -21.47 7.08
C LYS A 65 -11.39 -20.10 7.54
N GLU A 66 -10.69 -20.04 8.66
CA GLU A 66 -10.09 -18.81 9.16
C GLU A 66 -9.00 -18.29 8.21
N PHE A 67 -8.14 -19.18 7.72
CA PHE A 67 -7.10 -18.85 6.76
C PHE A 67 -7.69 -18.30 5.46
N ASP A 68 -8.70 -18.97 4.90
CA ASP A 68 -9.39 -18.52 3.68
C ASP A 68 -10.03 -17.15 3.88
N LYS A 69 -10.63 -16.91 5.06
CA LYS A 69 -11.19 -15.60 5.43
C LYS A 69 -10.09 -14.54 5.48
N ILE A 70 -8.98 -14.79 6.16
CA ILE A 70 -7.85 -13.86 6.24
C ILE A 70 -7.35 -13.51 4.84
N ILE A 71 -7.14 -14.51 3.97
CA ILE A 71 -6.69 -14.28 2.60
C ILE A 71 -7.67 -13.41 1.81
N ASN A 72 -8.97 -13.65 1.95
CA ASN A 72 -9.98 -12.85 1.28
C ASN A 72 -10.02 -11.40 1.82
N ASP A 73 -10.03 -11.24 3.14
CA ASP A 73 -10.07 -9.94 3.80
C ASP A 73 -8.83 -9.11 3.44
N THR A 74 -7.64 -9.72 3.48
CA THR A 74 -6.38 -9.07 3.07
C THR A 74 -6.39 -8.67 1.60
N LYS A 75 -6.96 -9.47 0.68
CA LYS A 75 -7.08 -9.10 -0.74
C LYS A 75 -7.98 -7.87 -0.91
N VAL A 76 -9.09 -7.81 -0.19
CA VAL A 76 -10.01 -6.66 -0.22
C VAL A 76 -9.33 -5.43 0.37
N GLU A 77 -8.67 -5.56 1.51
CA GLU A 77 -7.92 -4.47 2.16
C GLU A 77 -6.82 -3.94 1.25
N ALA A 78 -6.02 -4.80 0.64
CA ALA A 78 -4.96 -4.41 -0.29
C ALA A 78 -5.51 -3.64 -1.50
N LYS A 79 -6.63 -4.10 -2.07
CA LYS A 79 -7.30 -3.41 -3.18
C LYS A 79 -7.82 -2.03 -2.76
N ASN A 80 -8.43 -1.94 -1.58
CA ASN A 80 -8.93 -0.67 -1.05
C ASN A 80 -7.78 0.29 -0.74
N PHE A 81 -6.71 -0.19 -0.13
CA PHE A 81 -5.49 0.58 0.13
C PHE A 81 -4.93 1.14 -1.17
N PHE A 82 -4.71 0.28 -2.18
CA PHE A 82 -4.18 0.70 -3.48
C PHE A 82 -5.06 1.76 -4.15
N ASN A 83 -6.38 1.57 -4.15
CA ASN A 83 -7.31 2.54 -4.72
C ASN A 83 -7.27 3.88 -3.97
N SER A 84 -7.23 3.84 -2.64
CA SER A 84 -7.19 5.04 -1.80
C SER A 84 -5.90 5.84 -1.99
N GLU A 85 -4.75 5.17 -2.04
CA GLU A 85 -3.46 5.80 -2.27
C GLU A 85 -3.35 6.33 -3.70
N ARG A 86 -3.84 5.58 -4.69
CA ARG A 86 -3.92 6.05 -6.08
C ARG A 86 -4.74 7.33 -6.18
N GLN A 87 -5.88 7.41 -5.50
CA GLN A 87 -6.71 8.62 -5.49
C GLN A 87 -5.96 9.80 -4.84
N LYS A 88 -5.34 9.58 -3.68
CA LYS A 88 -4.52 10.61 -3.00
C LYS A 88 -3.38 11.13 -3.87
N VAL A 89 -2.70 10.24 -4.59
CA VAL A 89 -1.63 10.62 -5.52
C VAL A 89 -2.17 11.47 -6.66
N LEU A 90 -3.30 11.08 -7.27
CA LEU A 90 -3.93 11.88 -8.32
C LEU A 90 -4.35 13.27 -7.82
N ASP A 91 -4.93 13.33 -6.63
CA ASP A 91 -5.33 14.60 -6.01
C ASP A 91 -4.11 15.47 -5.71
N ASN A 92 -3.01 14.89 -5.23
CA ASN A 92 -1.75 15.61 -5.00
C ASN A 92 -1.15 16.15 -6.30
N ILE A 93 -1.14 15.34 -7.37
CA ILE A 93 -0.69 15.77 -8.69
C ILE A 93 -1.52 16.94 -9.19
N ASN A 94 -2.85 16.86 -9.10
CA ASN A 94 -3.75 17.95 -9.51
C ASN A 94 -3.49 19.22 -8.71
N ASN A 95 -3.38 19.11 -7.38
CA ASN A 95 -3.08 20.25 -6.51
C ASN A 95 -1.73 20.88 -6.84
N LYS A 96 -0.70 20.07 -7.09
CA LYS A 96 0.62 20.56 -7.47
C LYS A 96 0.59 21.23 -8.84
N ARG A 97 -0.18 20.68 -9.79
CA ARG A 97 -0.38 21.27 -11.12
C ARG A 97 -1.03 22.64 -11.03
N LEU A 98 -2.13 22.77 -10.28
CA LEU A 98 -2.83 24.04 -10.06
C LEU A 98 -1.94 25.08 -9.38
N SER A 99 -1.15 24.66 -8.39
CA SER A 99 -0.17 25.53 -7.73
C SER A 99 0.89 26.02 -8.71
N LEU A 100 1.43 25.12 -9.55
CA LEU A 100 2.41 25.47 -10.57
C LEU A 100 1.84 26.38 -11.65
N GLU A 101 0.61 26.13 -12.12
CA GLU A 101 -0.09 27.00 -13.08
C GLU A 101 -0.23 28.42 -12.52
N LYS A 102 -0.60 28.56 -11.23
CA LYS A 102 -0.69 29.87 -10.56
C LYS A 102 0.66 30.56 -10.42
N ASP A 103 1.72 29.82 -10.15
CA ASP A 103 3.06 30.40 -10.04
C ASP A 103 3.60 30.82 -11.42
N ILE A 104 3.34 30.04 -12.47
CA ILE A 104 3.64 30.41 -13.85
C ILE A 104 2.89 31.69 -14.24
N GLU A 105 1.60 31.79 -13.93
CA GLU A 105 0.80 32.99 -14.22
C GLU A 105 1.36 34.23 -13.54
N LYS A 106 1.80 34.14 -12.28
CA LYS A 106 2.48 35.25 -11.58
C LYS A 106 3.80 35.64 -12.25
N GLU A 107 4.61 34.67 -12.67
CA GLU A 107 5.88 34.95 -13.35
C GLU A 107 5.65 35.59 -14.73
N ILE A 108 4.58 35.20 -15.44
CA ILE A 108 4.17 35.87 -16.68
C ILE A 108 3.81 37.33 -16.40
N ILE A 109 2.98 37.61 -15.40
CA ILE A 109 2.58 38.98 -15.05
C ILE A 109 3.81 39.83 -14.68
N LYS A 110 4.73 39.30 -13.87
CA LYS A 110 5.98 40.01 -13.54
C LYS A 110 6.82 40.30 -14.78
N ALA A 111 6.98 39.32 -15.67
CA ALA A 111 7.73 39.51 -16.91
C ALA A 111 7.07 40.56 -17.81
N GLU A 112 5.74 40.60 -17.89
CA GLU A 112 5.00 41.63 -18.62
C GLU A 112 5.21 43.03 -18.01
N GLU A 113 5.20 43.15 -16.68
CA GLU A 113 5.52 44.40 -15.97
C GLU A 113 6.96 44.85 -16.22
N GLU A 114 7.93 43.94 -16.17
CA GLU A 114 9.34 44.23 -16.48
C GLU A 114 9.52 44.69 -17.92
N ILE A 115 8.82 44.07 -18.88
CA ILE A 115 8.85 44.46 -20.29
C ILE A 115 8.27 45.87 -20.46
N ASP A 116 7.14 46.19 -19.83
CA ASP A 116 6.54 47.53 -19.91
C ASP A 116 7.45 48.60 -19.28
N GLN A 117 8.06 48.30 -18.13
CA GLN A 117 9.02 49.18 -17.49
C GLN A 117 10.27 49.38 -18.35
N LEU A 118 10.80 48.32 -18.95
CA LEU A 118 11.94 48.39 -19.87
C LEU A 118 11.60 49.22 -21.11
N LYS A 119 10.39 49.08 -21.66
CA LYS A 119 9.91 49.86 -22.80
C LYS A 119 9.88 51.35 -22.48
N LYS A 120 9.29 51.73 -21.34
CA LYS A 120 9.27 53.13 -20.86
C LYS A 120 10.68 53.69 -20.65
N THR A 121 11.51 52.97 -19.91
CA THR A 121 12.89 53.40 -19.61
C THR A 121 13.75 53.49 -20.87
N SER A 122 13.52 52.62 -21.86
CA SER A 122 14.25 52.65 -23.14
C SER A 122 13.89 53.89 -23.95
N GLN A 123 12.61 54.30 -23.99
CA GLN A 123 12.21 55.54 -24.66
C GLN A 123 12.88 56.77 -24.05
N GLU A 124 12.95 56.84 -22.72
CA GLU A 124 13.67 57.91 -22.01
C GLU A 124 15.17 57.89 -22.33
N LYS A 125 15.80 56.72 -22.30
CA LYS A 125 17.23 56.56 -22.64
C LYS A 125 17.52 56.97 -24.09
N VAL A 126 16.69 56.55 -25.05
CA VAL A 126 16.83 56.93 -26.46
C VAL A 126 16.70 58.44 -26.63
N THR A 127 15.71 59.08 -25.98
CA THR A 127 15.53 60.54 -26.02
C THR A 127 16.77 61.25 -25.46
N LYS A 128 17.32 60.77 -24.34
CA LYS A 128 18.54 61.33 -23.76
C LYS A 128 19.75 61.19 -24.68
N ILE A 129 19.96 60.01 -25.27
CA ILE A 129 21.05 59.77 -26.24
C ILE A 129 20.89 60.67 -27.46
N ALA A 130 19.66 60.86 -27.95
CA ALA A 130 19.37 61.74 -29.08
C ALA A 130 19.69 63.21 -28.78
N ILE A 131 19.35 63.71 -27.58
CA ILE A 131 19.71 65.06 -27.12
C ILE A 131 21.22 65.23 -27.03
N GLU A 132 21.92 64.27 -26.39
CA GLU A 132 23.39 64.31 -26.23
C GLU A 132 24.08 64.29 -27.61
N THR A 133 23.69 63.35 -28.48
CA THR A 133 24.25 63.23 -29.84
C THR A 133 23.98 64.47 -30.69
N SER A 134 22.76 65.02 -30.63
CA SER A 134 22.40 66.24 -31.37
C SER A 134 23.18 67.46 -30.87
N SER A 135 23.39 67.56 -29.55
CA SER A 135 24.22 68.62 -28.95
C SER A 135 25.66 68.52 -29.43
N ASP A 136 26.24 67.32 -29.46
CA ASP A 136 27.61 67.09 -29.92
C ASP A 136 27.77 67.41 -31.41
N LEU A 137 26.81 67.00 -32.25
CA LEU A 137 26.81 67.29 -33.68
C LEU A 137 26.71 68.80 -33.97
N VAL A 138 25.82 69.51 -33.29
CA VAL A 138 25.68 70.97 -33.46
C VAL A 138 26.95 71.69 -33.02
N LYS A 139 27.55 71.27 -31.90
CA LYS A 139 28.84 71.79 -31.44
C LYS A 139 29.95 71.58 -32.48
N GLN A 140 29.99 70.42 -33.12
CA GLN A 140 30.97 70.09 -34.15
C GLN A 140 30.75 70.87 -35.46
N LEU A 141 29.49 71.16 -35.83
CA LEU A 141 29.14 71.83 -37.09
C LEU A 141 29.16 73.36 -37.01
N ILE A 142 28.69 73.93 -35.90
CA ILE A 142 28.44 75.38 -35.75
C ILE A 142 29.44 76.01 -34.76
N GLY A 143 30.15 75.21 -33.96
CA GLY A 143 31.20 75.69 -33.05
C GLY A 143 30.70 76.37 -31.78
N GLU A 144 29.37 76.43 -31.57
CA GLU A 144 28.73 77.13 -30.46
C GLU A 144 27.90 76.15 -29.60
N ASP A 145 27.99 76.28 -28.27
CA ASP A 145 27.21 75.45 -27.34
C ASP A 145 25.77 75.96 -27.27
N ILE A 146 24.83 75.23 -27.89
CA ILE A 146 23.40 75.54 -27.80
C ILE A 146 22.84 75.18 -26.43
N ASN A 147 21.88 75.97 -25.96
CA ASN A 147 21.15 75.70 -24.71
C ASN A 147 20.46 74.33 -24.76
N LYS A 148 20.90 73.42 -23.86
CA LYS A 148 20.34 72.07 -23.69
C LYS A 148 18.82 72.06 -23.48
N SER A 149 18.25 73.09 -22.85
CA SER A 149 16.80 73.20 -22.64
C SER A 149 16.03 73.36 -23.95
N SER A 150 16.56 74.13 -24.91
CA SER A 150 15.90 74.33 -26.21
C SER A 150 16.02 73.08 -27.09
N LEU A 151 17.17 72.40 -27.04
CA LEU A 151 17.40 71.12 -27.71
C LEU A 151 16.49 70.01 -27.16
N SER A 152 16.35 69.91 -25.84
CA SER A 152 15.43 68.95 -25.19
C SER A 152 14.00 69.14 -25.69
N ALA A 153 13.51 70.39 -25.72
CA ALA A 153 12.15 70.70 -26.17
C ALA A 153 11.91 70.31 -27.64
N ILE A 154 12.89 70.54 -28.53
CA ILE A 154 12.79 70.18 -29.95
C ILE A 154 12.82 68.66 -30.14
N VAL A 155 13.71 67.96 -29.45
CA VAL A 155 13.81 66.49 -29.54
C VAL A 155 12.57 65.82 -28.94
N GLU A 156 12.02 66.34 -27.84
CA GLU A 156 10.77 65.84 -27.25
C GLU A 156 9.54 66.08 -28.16
N ASP A 157 9.45 67.24 -28.83
CA ASP A 157 8.38 67.55 -29.78
C ASP A 157 8.44 66.61 -31.01
N LEU A 158 9.64 66.41 -31.57
CA LEU A 158 9.86 65.46 -32.67
C LEU A 158 9.58 64.02 -32.27
N SER A 159 10.00 63.62 -31.06
CA SER A 159 9.74 62.29 -30.48
C SER A 159 8.24 62.02 -30.34
N LYS A 160 7.48 62.95 -29.75
CA LYS A 160 6.02 62.82 -29.62
C LYS A 160 5.33 62.70 -30.98
N LYS A 161 5.74 63.51 -31.95
CA LYS A 161 5.14 63.53 -33.29
C LYS A 161 5.35 62.21 -34.04
N GLU A 162 6.50 61.55 -33.89
CA GLU A 162 6.74 60.23 -34.46
C GLU A 162 6.01 59.11 -33.69
N MET A 163 5.89 59.21 -32.36
CA MET A 163 5.10 58.25 -31.57
C MET A 163 3.60 58.29 -31.90
N GLU A 164 3.02 59.46 -32.14
CA GLU A 164 1.62 59.61 -32.59
C GLU A 164 1.39 59.01 -33.99
N LYS A 165 2.40 59.06 -34.85
CA LYS A 165 2.35 58.52 -36.21
C LYS A 165 2.42 56.98 -36.25
N HIS A 166 3.05 56.36 -35.24
CA HIS A 166 3.24 54.90 -35.16
C HIS A 166 2.18 54.17 -34.32
N ASN A 167 1.55 54.85 -33.36
CA ASN A 167 0.43 54.29 -32.56
C ASN A 167 -0.96 54.54 -33.20
N GLY A 168 -1.00 55.12 -34.40
CA GLY A 168 -2.21 55.49 -35.13
C GLY A 168 -2.44 54.70 -36.42
N ILE A 169 -2.37 53.36 -36.36
CA ILE A 169 -3.08 52.38 -37.23
C ILE A 169 -3.35 51.14 -36.37
#